data_AF-A0A158QSD7-F1
#
_entry.id   AF-A0A158QSD7-F1
#
_cell.length_a   1.000
_cell.length_b   1.000
_cell.length_c   1.000
_cell.angle_alpha   90.00
_cell.angle_beta   90.00
_cell.angle_gamma   90.00
#
_symmetry.space_group_name_H-M   'P 1'
#
loop_
_entity.id
_entity.type
_entity.pdbx_description
1 polymer ?
#
loop_
_entity_poly.entity_id
_entity_poly.type
_entity_poly.pdbx_seq_one_letter_code
_entity_poly.pdbx_strand_id
1 'polypeptide(L)'
;MDEIMMSYTMPEVIEKYFPGGICGQDKFGRPVFICPAGTTDVYGLMRSASRSQLALSQYYVMQKIIDEVLPAQARKMGRPIDQLVVIFDLQHMNRRQLWRPWLNFVLEMTSIFEVNFPELMAVCFVLNAPSFFSMVFSLMKPLLSKETQNKIHILGSNYVDDLLKLFDPEGLPAHYGGKMRDPDGDPKCSSRICWGGTVPESYYQIHQTPNAPAEDSDDTFLLVPVSRGSKEYYYVGEAKVGDKILWEFYTESNDIAFSLWVEPLGGNHSPLDEQNRRRSVKNRGQSGGGGISTSFSFNNLLGGQGAGKSDLKQVTQPTRVDCDLVPEKGNWKASIEGSYYLLFDNSYSWTRTKRVWCKADVTRPPTSTQSANANNSLLEEADKNEVEAGLSEVMEAVRAPDYASLSTPDVDISALVMILAKTLPLVRRRLRPQSSLPLQATMMK
;
A
#
# COMPACT_ATOMS: atom_id res chain seq x y z
N MET A 1 5.12 -21.89 -10.22
CA MET A 1 3.73 -21.39 -10.30
C MET A 1 2.79 -22.50 -10.72
N ASP A 2 3.26 -23.45 -11.54
CA ASP A 2 2.49 -24.58 -12.08
C ASP A 2 1.76 -25.46 -11.03
N GLU A 3 2.22 -25.46 -9.77
CA GLU A 3 1.58 -26.19 -8.67
C GLU A 3 0.67 -25.32 -7.79
N ILE A 4 0.43 -24.05 -8.15
CA ILE A 4 -0.34 -23.12 -7.30
C ILE A 4 -1.76 -23.65 -7.03
N MET A 5 -2.37 -24.32 -8.02
CA MET A 5 -3.69 -24.92 -7.90
C MET A 5 -3.76 -26.04 -6.84
N MET A 6 -2.62 -26.68 -6.54
CA MET A 6 -2.53 -27.79 -5.57
C MET A 6 -2.01 -27.35 -4.20
N SER A 7 -1.15 -26.33 -4.17
CA SER A 7 -0.36 -25.97 -2.98
C SER A 7 -0.82 -24.69 -2.28
N TYR A 8 -1.60 -23.84 -2.96
CA TYR A 8 -2.05 -22.56 -2.41
C TYR A 8 -3.50 -22.64 -1.95
N THR A 9 -3.73 -22.25 -0.69
CA THR A 9 -5.07 -22.02 -0.16
C THR A 9 -5.27 -20.52 0.00
N MET A 10 -6.29 -19.98 -0.67
CA MET A 10 -6.64 -18.58 -0.55
C MET A 10 -7.08 -18.26 0.88
N PRO A 11 -6.51 -17.23 1.53
CA PRO A 11 -7.00 -16.77 2.83
C PRO A 11 -8.46 -16.35 2.78
N GLU A 12 -9.24 -16.77 3.77
CA GLU A 12 -10.68 -16.50 3.88
C GLU A 12 -11.00 -15.00 3.77
N VAL A 13 -10.16 -14.13 4.36
CA VAL A 13 -10.35 -12.67 4.27
C VAL A 13 -10.25 -12.16 2.83
N ILE A 14 -9.40 -12.76 2.00
CA ILE A 14 -9.28 -12.37 0.60
C ILE A 14 -10.50 -12.90 -0.18
N GLU A 15 -10.87 -14.15 0.03
CA GLU A 15 -12.03 -14.77 -0.61
C GLU A 15 -13.33 -13.99 -0.34
N LYS A 16 -13.53 -13.52 0.91
CA LYS A 16 -14.74 -12.83 1.32
C LYS A 16 -14.77 -11.33 1.02
N TYR A 17 -13.61 -10.67 0.93
CA TYR A 17 -13.56 -9.21 0.89
C TYR A 17 -12.76 -8.61 -0.27
N PHE A 18 -12.01 -9.40 -1.05
CA PHE A 18 -11.38 -8.91 -2.28
C PHE A 18 -12.38 -9.01 -3.44
N PRO A 19 -12.83 -7.90 -4.05
CA PRO A 19 -13.91 -7.93 -5.03
C PRO A 19 -13.55 -8.69 -6.31
N GLY A 20 -14.51 -9.44 -6.83
CA GLY A 20 -14.29 -10.22 -8.05
C GLY A 20 -15.19 -11.45 -8.14
N GLY A 21 -15.46 -11.91 -9.36
CA GLY A 21 -16.14 -13.17 -9.59
C GLY A 21 -16.48 -13.40 -11.05
N ILE A 22 -16.68 -14.66 -11.42
CA ILE A 22 -17.18 -15.04 -12.75
C ILE A 22 -18.71 -15.05 -12.71
N CYS A 23 -19.34 -14.16 -13.48
CA CYS A 23 -20.79 -14.10 -13.54
C CYS A 23 -21.27 -13.61 -14.90
N GLY A 24 -21.88 -14.52 -15.65
CA GLY A 24 -22.46 -14.22 -16.96
C GLY A 24 -21.59 -14.65 -18.12
N GLN A 25 -22.07 -14.33 -19.33
CA GLN A 25 -21.38 -14.59 -20.58
C GLN A 25 -21.85 -13.60 -21.65
N ASP A 26 -20.99 -13.30 -22.61
CA ASP A 26 -21.38 -12.48 -23.77
C ASP A 26 -22.06 -13.28 -24.89
N LYS A 27 -22.45 -12.57 -25.97
CA LYS A 27 -23.04 -13.18 -27.18
C LYS A 27 -22.09 -14.17 -27.89
N PHE A 28 -20.80 -14.07 -27.60
CA PHE A 28 -19.77 -14.98 -28.09
C PHE A 28 -19.44 -16.07 -27.07
N GLY A 29 -20.26 -16.27 -26.05
CA GLY A 29 -20.08 -17.33 -25.06
C GLY A 29 -18.84 -17.18 -24.18
N ARG A 30 -18.12 -16.04 -24.23
CA ARG A 30 -16.97 -15.77 -23.36
C ARG A 30 -17.48 -15.48 -21.95
N PRO A 31 -16.89 -16.08 -20.90
CA PRO A 31 -17.28 -15.80 -19.53
C PRO A 31 -16.94 -14.35 -19.15
N VAL A 32 -17.67 -13.81 -18.17
CA VAL A 32 -17.43 -12.44 -17.68
C VAL A 32 -16.83 -12.48 -16.29
N PHE A 33 -15.65 -11.89 -16.12
CA PHE A 33 -15.11 -11.56 -14.81
C PHE A 33 -15.55 -10.14 -14.43
N ILE A 34 -16.28 -10.03 -13.33
CA ILE A 34 -16.79 -8.75 -12.82
C ILE A 34 -16.06 -8.43 -11.53
N CYS A 35 -15.43 -7.27 -11.47
CA CYS A 35 -14.70 -6.76 -10.33
C CYS A 35 -15.26 -5.40 -9.90
N PRO A 36 -16.06 -5.35 -8.82
CA PRO A 36 -16.48 -4.11 -8.16
C PRO A 36 -15.32 -3.40 -7.43
N ALA A 37 -14.25 -3.06 -8.15
CA ALA A 37 -13.00 -2.57 -7.57
C ALA A 37 -13.19 -1.30 -6.71
N GLY A 38 -14.20 -0.47 -7.01
CA GLY A 38 -14.50 0.73 -6.24
C GLY A 38 -14.92 0.49 -4.78
N THR A 39 -15.39 -0.72 -4.45
CA THR A 39 -15.83 -1.07 -3.08
C THR A 39 -14.73 -1.69 -2.21
N THR A 40 -13.51 -1.83 -2.74
CA THR A 40 -12.41 -2.51 -2.04
C THR A 40 -11.97 -1.73 -0.79
N ASP A 41 -11.98 -2.39 0.37
CA ASP A 41 -11.38 -1.88 1.61
C ASP A 41 -9.86 -2.13 1.62
N VAL A 42 -9.13 -1.22 0.97
CA VAL A 42 -7.68 -1.33 0.76
C VAL A 42 -6.88 -1.43 2.05
N TYR A 43 -7.31 -0.73 3.11
CA TYR A 43 -6.63 -0.76 4.40
C TYR A 43 -6.93 -2.04 5.14
N GLY A 44 -8.21 -2.45 5.16
CA GLY A 44 -8.62 -3.70 5.77
C GLY A 44 -7.88 -4.90 5.18
N LEU A 45 -7.83 -5.00 3.84
CA LEU A 45 -7.12 -6.08 3.15
C LEU A 45 -5.61 -6.07 3.43
N MET A 46 -4.95 -4.91 3.31
CA MET A 46 -3.50 -4.82 3.54
C MET A 46 -3.09 -4.96 5.02
N ARG A 47 -4.04 -4.87 5.97
CA ARG A 47 -3.82 -5.21 7.39
C ARG A 47 -4.10 -6.67 7.73
N SER A 48 -4.85 -7.36 6.87
CA SER A 48 -5.32 -8.73 7.12
C SER A 48 -4.54 -9.78 6.36
N ALA A 49 -3.93 -9.40 5.24
CA ALA A 49 -3.15 -10.30 4.40
C ALA A 49 -1.85 -9.63 3.95
N SER A 50 -0.80 -10.43 3.80
CA SER A 50 0.46 -9.95 3.24
C SER A 50 0.29 -9.60 1.76
N ARG A 51 1.15 -8.71 1.26
CA ARG A 51 1.18 -8.36 -0.17
C ARG A 51 1.34 -9.59 -1.07
N SER A 52 2.16 -10.56 -0.66
CA SER A 52 2.33 -11.83 -1.37
C SER A 52 1.08 -12.69 -1.36
N GLN A 53 0.34 -12.74 -0.24
CA GLN A 53 -0.93 -13.46 -0.18
C GLN A 53 -1.98 -12.82 -1.11
N LEU A 54 -2.07 -11.48 -1.12
CA LEU A 54 -2.94 -10.76 -2.05
C LEU A 54 -2.57 -11.08 -3.51
N ALA A 55 -1.30 -10.96 -3.89
CA ALA A 55 -0.84 -11.25 -5.24
C ALA A 55 -1.06 -12.71 -5.66
N LEU A 56 -0.70 -13.67 -4.81
CA LEU A 56 -0.88 -15.11 -5.07
C LEU A 56 -2.36 -15.49 -5.20
N SER A 57 -3.23 -14.87 -4.40
CA SER A 57 -4.69 -15.07 -4.53
C SER A 57 -5.20 -14.61 -5.89
N GLN A 58 -4.77 -13.44 -6.35
CA GLN A 58 -5.18 -12.91 -7.66
C GLN A 58 -4.63 -13.77 -8.80
N TYR A 59 -3.38 -14.23 -8.70
CA TYR A 59 -2.80 -15.19 -9.64
C TYR A 59 -3.57 -16.52 -9.64
N TYR A 60 -3.90 -17.06 -8.46
CA TYR A 60 -4.68 -18.29 -8.32
C TYR A 60 -6.06 -18.18 -8.99
N VAL A 61 -6.76 -17.03 -8.84
CA VAL A 61 -8.03 -16.79 -9.53
C VAL A 61 -7.87 -16.85 -11.04
N MET A 62 -6.84 -16.20 -11.59
CA MET A 62 -6.57 -16.23 -13.03
C MET A 62 -6.23 -17.65 -13.52
N GLN A 63 -5.41 -18.38 -12.78
CA GLN A 63 -5.08 -19.76 -13.10
C GLN A 63 -6.32 -20.66 -13.07
N LYS A 64 -7.18 -20.51 -12.05
CA LYS A 64 -8.45 -21.21 -11.96
C LYS A 64 -9.38 -20.91 -13.14
N ILE A 65 -9.39 -19.66 -13.62
CA ILE A 65 -10.15 -19.29 -14.82
C ILE A 65 -9.63 -20.07 -16.04
N ILE A 66 -8.31 -20.17 -16.21
CA ILE A 66 -7.68 -20.87 -17.33
C ILE A 66 -7.92 -22.38 -17.25
N ASP A 67 -7.74 -22.99 -16.08
CA ASP A 67 -7.76 -24.46 -15.94
C ASP A 67 -9.17 -25.03 -15.81
N GLU A 68 -10.12 -24.26 -15.26
CA GLU A 68 -11.46 -24.74 -14.96
C GLU A 68 -12.54 -24.03 -15.77
N VAL A 69 -12.58 -22.69 -15.71
CA VAL A 69 -13.69 -21.90 -16.24
C VAL A 69 -13.72 -21.91 -17.77
N LEU A 70 -12.60 -21.60 -18.43
CA LEU A 70 -12.52 -21.56 -19.88
C LEU A 70 -12.79 -22.94 -20.52
N PRO A 71 -12.20 -24.06 -20.05
CA PRO A 71 -12.51 -25.38 -20.59
C PRO A 71 -13.96 -25.82 -20.35
N ALA A 72 -14.54 -25.48 -19.19
CA ALA A 72 -15.95 -25.76 -18.93
C ALA A 72 -16.86 -24.98 -19.88
N GLN A 73 -16.54 -23.71 -20.12
CA GLN A 73 -17.29 -22.87 -21.04
C GLN A 73 -17.12 -23.32 -22.49
N ALA A 74 -15.92 -23.74 -22.91
CA ALA A 74 -15.68 -24.30 -24.24
C ALA A 74 -16.50 -25.58 -24.48
N ARG A 75 -16.59 -26.47 -23.49
CA ARG A 75 -17.46 -27.66 -23.55
C ARG A 75 -18.93 -27.29 -23.66
N LYS A 76 -19.39 -26.30 -22.88
CA LYS A 76 -20.79 -25.81 -22.93
C LYS A 76 -21.14 -25.21 -24.29
N MET A 77 -20.21 -24.46 -24.89
CA MET A 77 -20.44 -23.78 -26.17
C MET A 77 -20.17 -24.66 -27.40
N GLY A 78 -19.56 -25.84 -27.22
CA GLY A 78 -19.19 -26.74 -28.32
C GLY A 78 -18.08 -26.20 -29.23
N ARG A 79 -17.29 -25.23 -28.77
CA ARG A 79 -16.20 -24.60 -29.52
C ARG A 79 -15.13 -24.02 -28.58
N PRO A 80 -13.92 -23.73 -29.07
CA PRO A 80 -12.90 -23.07 -28.25
C PRO A 80 -13.40 -21.75 -27.63
N ILE A 81 -13.14 -21.61 -26.34
CA ILE A 81 -13.30 -20.39 -25.53
C ILE A 81 -12.03 -20.27 -24.71
N ASP A 82 -11.21 -19.29 -25.05
CA ASP A 82 -9.85 -19.06 -24.51
C ASP A 82 -9.67 -17.63 -23.96
N GLN A 83 -10.71 -16.80 -24.06
CA GLN A 83 -10.71 -15.43 -23.58
C GLN A 83 -11.91 -15.12 -22.68
N LEU A 84 -11.77 -14.13 -21.82
CA LEU A 84 -12.86 -13.59 -21.00
C LEU A 84 -13.13 -12.11 -21.30
N VAL A 85 -14.34 -11.68 -20.95
CA VAL A 85 -14.70 -10.27 -20.82
C VAL A 85 -14.45 -9.81 -19.40
N VAL A 86 -13.86 -8.64 -19.20
CA VAL A 86 -13.61 -8.05 -17.88
C VAL A 86 -14.50 -6.82 -17.69
N ILE A 87 -15.12 -6.70 -16.52
CA ILE A 87 -15.83 -5.49 -16.10
C ILE A 87 -15.21 -5.01 -14.80
N PHE A 88 -14.56 -3.85 -14.82
CA PHE A 88 -14.17 -3.11 -13.63
C PHE A 88 -15.22 -2.06 -13.31
N ASP A 89 -15.92 -2.23 -12.19
CA ASP A 89 -16.85 -1.24 -11.70
C ASP A 89 -16.20 -0.40 -10.60
N LEU A 90 -15.99 0.88 -10.90
CA LEU A 90 -15.37 1.85 -10.00
C LEU A 90 -16.40 2.64 -9.19
N GLN A 91 -17.66 2.19 -9.16
CA GLN A 91 -18.64 2.77 -8.26
C GLN A 91 -18.15 2.70 -6.82
N HIS A 92 -18.24 3.81 -6.10
CA HIS A 92 -17.71 4.02 -4.74
C HIS A 92 -16.18 4.10 -4.61
N MET A 93 -15.45 4.05 -5.73
CA MET A 93 -14.02 4.32 -5.73
C MET A 93 -13.77 5.70 -5.12
N ASN A 94 -12.95 5.71 -4.08
CA ASN A 94 -12.59 6.91 -3.35
C ASN A 94 -11.08 7.03 -3.27
N ARG A 95 -10.60 8.18 -2.82
CA ARG A 95 -9.18 8.51 -2.89
C ARG A 95 -8.29 7.69 -1.95
N ARG A 96 -8.85 6.87 -1.03
CA ARG A 96 -8.09 5.88 -0.24
C ARG A 96 -7.38 4.87 -1.15
N GLN A 97 -7.93 4.61 -2.33
CA GLN A 97 -7.33 3.78 -3.37
C GLN A 97 -6.03 4.38 -3.95
N LEU A 98 -5.74 5.66 -3.70
CA LEU A 98 -4.47 6.29 -4.08
C LEU A 98 -3.38 6.12 -3.01
N TRP A 99 -3.69 5.46 -1.90
CA TRP A 99 -2.71 5.13 -0.88
C TRP A 99 -1.55 4.34 -1.51
N ARG A 100 -0.33 4.87 -1.39
CA ARG A 100 0.85 4.40 -2.13
C ARG A 100 1.08 2.88 -2.08
N PRO A 101 1.01 2.19 -0.92
CA PRO A 101 1.14 0.73 -0.87
C PRO A 101 0.13 0.00 -1.76
N TRP A 102 -1.15 0.42 -1.71
CA TRP A 102 -2.20 -0.15 -2.55
C TRP A 102 -2.02 0.22 -4.02
N LEU A 103 -1.72 1.48 -4.34
CA LEU A 103 -1.46 1.91 -5.72
C LEU A 103 -0.28 1.15 -6.32
N ASN A 104 0.82 0.98 -5.58
CA ASN A 104 1.96 0.18 -6.00
C ASN A 104 1.59 -1.29 -6.18
N PHE A 105 0.68 -1.83 -5.35
CA PHE A 105 0.18 -3.20 -5.53
C PHE A 105 -0.63 -3.32 -6.81
N VAL A 106 -1.50 -2.36 -7.13
CA VAL A 106 -2.24 -2.33 -8.39
C VAL A 106 -1.29 -2.27 -9.60
N LEU A 107 -0.28 -1.40 -9.58
CA LEU A 107 0.70 -1.30 -10.67
C LEU A 107 1.52 -2.59 -10.86
N GLU A 108 1.91 -3.23 -9.75
CA GLU A 108 2.59 -4.53 -9.78
C GLU A 108 1.68 -5.61 -10.39
N MET A 109 0.42 -5.69 -9.94
CA MET A 109 -0.55 -6.66 -10.47
C MET A 109 -0.84 -6.43 -11.95
N THR A 110 -0.94 -5.18 -12.40
CA THR A 110 -1.07 -4.85 -13.82
C THR A 110 0.10 -5.43 -14.63
N SER A 111 1.34 -5.24 -14.15
CA SER A 111 2.53 -5.80 -14.80
C SER A 111 2.52 -7.33 -14.81
N ILE A 112 2.16 -7.95 -13.68
CA ILE A 112 2.08 -9.41 -13.56
C ILE A 112 1.07 -9.97 -14.56
N PHE A 113 -0.12 -9.38 -14.65
CA PHE A 113 -1.16 -9.89 -15.53
C PHE A 113 -0.84 -9.72 -17.00
N GLU A 114 -0.29 -8.55 -17.39
CA GLU A 114 0.11 -8.30 -18.77
C GLU A 114 1.15 -9.31 -19.27
N VAL A 115 2.11 -9.67 -18.41
CA VAL A 115 3.21 -10.59 -18.77
C VAL A 115 2.79 -12.05 -18.71
N ASN A 116 2.03 -12.46 -17.69
CA ASN A 116 1.77 -13.87 -17.42
C ASN A 116 0.47 -14.40 -18.05
N PHE A 117 -0.46 -13.51 -18.42
CA PHE A 117 -1.74 -13.89 -19.02
C PHE A 117 -1.98 -13.13 -20.33
N PRO A 118 -1.04 -13.19 -21.29
CA PRO A 118 -1.20 -12.53 -22.57
C PRO A 118 -2.44 -13.08 -23.30
N GLU A 119 -3.15 -12.21 -24.02
CA GLU A 119 -4.32 -12.56 -24.84
C GLU A 119 -5.52 -13.19 -24.11
N LEU A 120 -5.47 -13.33 -22.79
CA LEU A 120 -6.58 -13.86 -22.00
C LEU A 120 -7.79 -12.90 -21.98
N MET A 121 -7.53 -11.59 -22.05
CA MET A 121 -8.57 -10.56 -22.06
C MET A 121 -9.05 -10.31 -23.50
N ALA A 122 -10.32 -10.56 -23.77
CA ALA A 122 -10.95 -10.19 -25.04
C ALA A 122 -11.27 -8.69 -25.09
N VAL A 123 -11.86 -8.18 -24.01
CA VAL A 123 -12.30 -6.78 -23.86
C VAL A 123 -12.48 -6.47 -22.38
N CYS A 124 -12.20 -5.24 -21.99
CA CYS A 124 -12.37 -4.73 -20.63
C CYS A 124 -13.21 -3.47 -20.64
N PHE A 125 -14.24 -3.44 -19.79
CA PHE A 125 -15.06 -2.26 -19.56
C PHE A 125 -14.77 -1.68 -18.19
N VAL A 126 -14.44 -0.39 -18.14
CA VAL A 126 -14.32 0.37 -16.89
C VAL A 126 -15.57 1.24 -16.75
N LEU A 127 -16.36 0.94 -15.72
CA LEU A 127 -17.63 1.61 -15.43
C LEU A 127 -17.45 2.58 -14.26
N ASN A 128 -18.31 3.60 -14.20
CA ASN A 128 -18.43 4.49 -13.05
C ASN A 128 -17.10 5.13 -12.60
N ALA A 129 -16.19 5.38 -13.54
CA ALA A 129 -14.86 5.90 -13.24
C ALA A 129 -14.93 7.33 -12.68
N PRO A 130 -14.40 7.60 -11.47
CA PRO A 130 -14.32 8.96 -10.96
C PRO A 130 -13.30 9.78 -11.77
N SER A 131 -13.41 11.11 -11.74
CA SER A 131 -12.53 12.00 -12.54
C SER A 131 -11.04 11.76 -12.29
N PHE A 132 -10.65 11.43 -11.05
CA PHE A 132 -9.25 11.13 -10.70
C PHE A 132 -8.75 9.78 -11.23
N PHE A 133 -9.61 8.89 -11.73
CA PHE A 133 -9.19 7.62 -12.33
C PHE A 133 -8.28 7.84 -13.55
N SER A 134 -8.44 8.94 -14.26
CA SER A 134 -7.55 9.34 -15.37
C SER A 134 -6.07 9.35 -14.94
N MET A 135 -5.77 9.80 -13.72
CA MET A 135 -4.43 9.76 -13.14
C MET A 135 -3.97 8.32 -12.91
N VAL A 136 -4.80 7.47 -12.31
CA VAL A 136 -4.48 6.05 -12.07
C VAL A 136 -4.23 5.33 -13.40
N PHE A 137 -5.10 5.54 -14.39
CA PHE A 137 -4.95 4.96 -15.72
C PHE A 137 -3.68 5.45 -16.42
N SER A 138 -3.31 6.73 -16.26
CA SER A 138 -2.05 7.26 -16.82
C SER A 138 -0.80 6.58 -16.25
N LEU A 139 -0.86 6.10 -15.00
CA LEU A 139 0.23 5.33 -14.37
C LEU A 139 0.24 3.87 -14.82
N MET A 140 -0.94 3.28 -15.08
CA MET A 140 -1.04 1.90 -15.57
C MET A 140 -0.69 1.79 -17.06
N LYS A 141 -1.02 2.80 -17.86
CA LYS A 141 -0.91 2.76 -19.33
C LYS A 141 0.48 2.35 -19.85
N PRO A 142 1.62 2.82 -19.29
CA PRO A 142 2.95 2.38 -19.72
C PRO A 142 3.25 0.91 -19.45
N LEU A 143 2.52 0.27 -18.54
CA LEU A 143 2.66 -1.14 -18.17
C LEU A 143 1.83 -2.07 -19.07
N LEU A 144 1.00 -1.49 -19.95
CA LEU A 144 0.07 -2.22 -20.82
C LEU A 144 0.56 -2.16 -22.27
N SER A 145 0.50 -3.28 -22.98
CA SER A 145 0.71 -3.31 -24.42
C SER A 145 -0.33 -2.46 -25.15
N LYS A 146 -0.02 -2.04 -26.38
CA LYS A 146 -0.99 -1.30 -27.22
C LYS A 146 -2.26 -2.13 -27.47
N GLU A 147 -2.12 -3.44 -27.57
CA GLU A 147 -3.24 -4.36 -27.74
C GLU A 147 -4.16 -4.35 -26.51
N THR A 148 -3.61 -4.53 -25.32
CA THR A 148 -4.37 -4.42 -24.07
C THR A 148 -5.02 -3.03 -23.91
N GLN A 149 -4.30 -1.95 -24.22
CA GLN A 149 -4.86 -0.59 -24.17
C GLN A 149 -6.06 -0.43 -25.10
N ASN A 150 -6.03 -0.99 -26.30
CA ASN A 150 -7.12 -0.91 -27.27
C ASN A 150 -8.36 -1.72 -26.85
N LYS A 151 -8.18 -2.74 -26.01
CA LYS A 151 -9.23 -3.59 -25.45
C LYS A 151 -9.93 -2.94 -24.25
N ILE A 152 -9.37 -1.87 -23.67
CA ILE A 152 -9.94 -1.18 -22.50
C ILE A 152 -10.85 -0.04 -22.94
N HIS A 153 -12.12 -0.11 -22.53
CA HIS A 153 -13.14 0.89 -22.81
C HIS A 153 -13.65 1.50 -21.50
N ILE A 154 -13.30 2.77 -21.26
CA ILE A 154 -13.85 3.54 -20.13
C ILE A 154 -15.19 4.11 -20.57
N LEU A 155 -16.28 3.63 -19.97
CA LEU A 155 -17.64 3.98 -20.38
C LEU A 155 -18.22 5.11 -19.51
N GLY A 156 -19.03 5.96 -20.14
CA GLY A 156 -19.78 7.03 -19.48
C GLY A 156 -21.06 6.53 -18.81
N SER A 157 -21.96 7.46 -18.48
CA SER A 157 -23.23 7.16 -17.78
C SER A 157 -24.20 6.28 -18.58
N ASN A 158 -24.04 6.20 -19.90
CA ASN A 158 -24.86 5.39 -20.81
C ASN A 158 -24.29 3.98 -21.05
N TYR A 159 -23.42 3.49 -20.15
CA TYR A 159 -22.70 2.22 -20.33
C TYR A 159 -23.62 1.01 -20.58
N VAL A 160 -24.88 1.04 -20.11
CA VAL A 160 -25.82 -0.07 -20.29
C VAL A 160 -26.04 -0.37 -21.78
N ASP A 161 -26.24 0.65 -22.60
CA ASP A 161 -26.44 0.48 -24.04
C ASP A 161 -25.19 -0.09 -24.72
N ASP A 162 -24.01 0.33 -24.25
CA ASP A 162 -22.73 -0.17 -24.77
C ASP A 162 -22.49 -1.63 -24.37
N LEU A 163 -22.80 -2.02 -23.13
CA LEU A 163 -22.73 -3.41 -22.69
C LEU A 163 -23.71 -4.29 -23.49
N LEU A 164 -24.95 -3.86 -23.68
CA LEU A 164 -25.98 -4.66 -24.40
C LEU A 164 -25.69 -4.84 -25.90
N LYS A 165 -24.73 -4.09 -26.48
CA LYS A 165 -24.18 -4.42 -27.81
C LYS A 165 -23.47 -5.78 -27.78
N LEU A 166 -22.73 -6.06 -26.71
CA LEU A 166 -21.93 -7.27 -26.54
C LEU A 166 -22.67 -8.40 -25.81
N PHE A 167 -23.57 -8.05 -24.89
CA PHE A 167 -24.27 -8.99 -24.02
C PHE A 167 -25.71 -9.24 -24.46
N ASP A 168 -26.15 -10.49 -24.41
CA ASP A 168 -27.59 -10.77 -24.31
C ASP A 168 -28.04 -10.41 -22.89
N PRO A 169 -29.25 -9.84 -22.70
CA PRO A 169 -29.70 -9.44 -21.36
C PRO A 169 -29.65 -10.57 -20.32
N GLU A 170 -29.95 -11.80 -20.71
CA GLU A 170 -29.88 -12.98 -19.82
C GLU A 170 -28.45 -13.36 -19.42
N GLY A 171 -27.44 -12.90 -20.17
CA GLY A 171 -26.03 -13.16 -19.93
C GLY A 171 -25.35 -12.13 -19.01
N LEU A 172 -26.07 -11.08 -18.58
CA LEU A 172 -25.53 -9.99 -17.76
C LEU A 172 -26.38 -9.77 -16.51
N PRO A 173 -25.77 -9.51 -15.32
CA PRO A 173 -26.52 -9.17 -14.11
C PRO A 173 -27.47 -7.99 -14.31
N ALA A 174 -28.65 -8.06 -13.70
CA ALA A 174 -29.64 -6.99 -13.74
C ALA A 174 -29.10 -5.67 -13.16
N HIS A 175 -28.16 -5.73 -12.22
CA HIS A 175 -27.44 -4.57 -11.70
C HIS A 175 -26.69 -3.78 -12.79
N TYR A 176 -26.21 -4.46 -13.85
CA TYR A 176 -25.51 -3.85 -14.99
C TYR A 176 -26.42 -3.64 -16.20
N GLY A 177 -27.75 -3.69 -16.02
CA GLY A 177 -28.74 -3.46 -17.07
C GLY A 177 -29.17 -4.71 -17.85
N GLY A 178 -28.73 -5.90 -17.44
CA GLY A 178 -29.23 -7.16 -17.97
C GLY A 178 -30.50 -7.65 -17.26
N LYS A 179 -30.69 -8.96 -17.25
CA LYS A 179 -31.82 -9.66 -16.62
C LYS A 179 -31.40 -10.77 -15.67
N MET A 180 -30.12 -11.16 -15.67
CA MET A 180 -29.62 -12.21 -14.78
C MET A 180 -29.78 -11.80 -13.31
N ARG A 181 -30.24 -12.74 -12.50
CA ARG A 181 -30.40 -12.63 -11.05
C ARG A 181 -29.96 -13.93 -10.40
N ASP A 182 -29.61 -13.88 -9.13
CA ASP A 182 -29.46 -15.09 -8.33
C ASP A 182 -30.82 -15.78 -8.10
N PRO A 183 -30.82 -17.06 -7.66
CA PRO A 183 -32.06 -17.79 -7.38
C PRO A 183 -33.00 -17.12 -6.36
N ASP A 184 -32.47 -16.30 -5.46
CA ASP A 184 -33.21 -15.50 -4.47
C ASP A 184 -33.73 -14.16 -5.04
N GLY A 185 -33.43 -13.86 -6.30
CA GLY A 185 -33.81 -12.64 -6.99
C GLY A 185 -32.82 -11.48 -6.89
N ASP A 186 -31.65 -11.65 -6.23
CA ASP A 186 -30.66 -10.59 -6.12
C ASP A 186 -30.16 -10.13 -7.51
N PRO A 187 -30.38 -8.86 -7.90
CA PRO A 187 -29.92 -8.33 -9.19
C PRO A 187 -28.40 -8.21 -9.31
N LYS A 188 -27.67 -8.26 -8.19
CA LYS A 188 -26.22 -8.15 -8.13
C LYS A 188 -25.51 -9.49 -8.30
N CYS A 189 -26.24 -10.61 -8.28
CA CYS A 189 -25.65 -11.94 -8.35
C CYS A 189 -24.56 -12.16 -7.27
N SER A 190 -24.82 -11.75 -6.03
CA SER A 190 -23.86 -11.80 -4.92
C SER A 190 -23.41 -13.22 -4.55
N SER A 191 -24.13 -14.26 -4.98
CA SER A 191 -23.70 -15.65 -4.84
C SER A 191 -22.48 -16.01 -5.71
N ARG A 192 -22.18 -15.20 -6.74
CA ARG A 192 -21.08 -15.42 -7.70
C ARG A 192 -20.05 -14.30 -7.71
N ILE A 193 -20.42 -13.11 -7.24
CA ILE A 193 -19.57 -11.92 -7.25
C ILE A 193 -19.28 -11.52 -5.81
N CYS A 194 -18.01 -11.49 -5.43
CA CYS A 194 -17.59 -10.81 -4.21
C CYS A 194 -17.70 -9.30 -4.44
N TRP A 195 -18.58 -8.65 -3.67
CA TRP A 195 -18.79 -7.20 -3.71
C TRP A 195 -17.89 -6.43 -2.74
N GLY A 196 -16.94 -7.10 -2.09
CA GLY A 196 -16.06 -6.51 -1.08
C GLY A 196 -16.82 -6.10 0.17
N GLY A 197 -16.48 -4.91 0.68
CA GLY A 197 -17.00 -4.39 1.94
C GLY A 197 -15.89 -4.17 2.97
N THR A 198 -16.28 -3.63 4.13
CA THR A 198 -15.34 -3.38 5.23
C THR A 198 -14.85 -4.69 5.80
N VAL A 199 -13.52 -4.87 5.85
CA VAL A 199 -12.92 -6.05 6.45
C VAL A 199 -13.05 -5.95 7.97
N PRO A 200 -13.65 -6.94 8.65
CA PRO A 200 -13.73 -6.97 10.10
C PRO A 200 -12.35 -6.92 10.76
N GLU A 201 -12.21 -6.14 11.83
CA GLU A 201 -10.95 -6.01 12.57
C GLU A 201 -10.45 -7.35 13.13
N SER A 202 -11.32 -8.35 13.29
CA SER A 202 -10.94 -9.71 13.68
C SER A 202 -10.02 -10.42 12.69
N TYR A 203 -10.01 -10.00 11.42
CA TYR A 203 -9.06 -10.53 10.42
C TYR A 203 -7.72 -9.78 10.44
N TYR A 204 -7.64 -8.64 11.11
CA TYR A 204 -6.40 -7.88 11.15
C TYR A 204 -5.38 -8.74 11.89
N GLN A 205 -4.18 -8.86 11.34
CA GLN A 205 -3.12 -9.63 11.95
C GLN A 205 -2.59 -8.84 13.17
N ILE A 206 -3.34 -8.87 14.28
CA ILE A 206 -2.97 -8.24 15.55
C ILE A 206 -1.83 -9.08 16.15
N HIS A 207 -0.59 -8.67 15.89
CA HIS A 207 0.61 -9.03 16.67
C HIS A 207 0.82 -10.52 16.98
N GLN A 208 1.14 -11.38 16.01
CA GLN A 208 1.75 -12.70 16.29
C GLN A 208 2.75 -13.04 15.17
N THR A 209 4.06 -12.92 15.41
CA THR A 209 4.80 -13.82 16.29
C THR A 209 5.46 -13.11 17.47
N PRO A 210 5.24 -13.57 18.72
CA PRO A 210 5.99 -13.09 19.90
C PRO A 210 7.50 -13.42 19.87
N ASN A 211 7.96 -14.18 18.85
CA ASN A 211 9.31 -14.71 18.74
C ASN A 211 9.89 -14.61 17.31
N ALA A 212 9.34 -13.78 16.40
CA ALA A 212 10.17 -13.36 15.28
C ALA A 212 11.26 -12.43 15.84
N PRO A 213 12.54 -12.65 15.50
CA PRO A 213 13.55 -11.64 15.79
C PRO A 213 13.05 -10.33 15.18
N ALA A 214 13.15 -9.25 15.95
CA ALA A 214 12.82 -7.91 15.48
C ALA A 214 13.66 -7.62 14.24
N GLU A 215 13.11 -7.89 13.06
CA GLU A 215 13.59 -7.33 11.82
C GLU A 215 13.24 -5.85 11.89
N ASP A 216 14.29 -5.02 11.92
CA ASP A 216 14.31 -3.56 12.04
C ASP A 216 12.95 -2.87 11.86
N SER A 217 12.28 -2.58 12.98
CA SER A 217 10.97 -1.97 13.04
C SER A 217 11.03 -0.45 12.81
N ASP A 218 11.75 -0.03 11.79
CA ASP A 218 11.94 1.39 11.46
C ASP A 218 10.94 1.90 10.42
N ASP A 219 9.80 1.22 10.20
CA ASP A 219 8.83 1.62 9.17
C ASP A 219 7.34 1.53 9.57
N THR A 220 7.05 1.39 10.87
CA THR A 220 5.66 1.27 11.35
C THR A 220 5.08 2.64 11.76
N PHE A 221 3.95 3.02 11.16
CA PHE A 221 3.19 4.20 11.59
C PHE A 221 2.41 3.92 12.88
N LEU A 222 2.43 4.86 13.82
CA LEU A 222 1.66 4.83 15.05
C LEU A 222 0.38 5.66 14.94
N LEU A 223 -0.72 5.14 15.50
CA LEU A 223 -2.00 5.85 15.54
C LEU A 223 -2.02 6.86 16.69
N VAL A 224 -2.26 8.12 16.36
CA VAL A 224 -2.47 9.24 17.28
C VAL A 224 -3.92 9.71 17.16
N PRO A 225 -4.79 9.35 18.11
CA PRO A 225 -6.17 9.82 18.14
C PRO A 225 -6.23 11.25 18.70
N VAL A 226 -6.62 12.22 17.88
CA VAL A 226 -6.77 13.63 18.27
C VAL A 226 -8.25 13.95 18.43
N SER A 227 -8.70 14.04 19.68
CA SER A 227 -10.11 14.31 20.00
C SER A 227 -10.60 15.61 19.36
N ARG A 228 -11.92 15.72 19.21
CA ARG A 228 -12.56 16.94 18.71
C ARG A 228 -12.17 18.12 19.59
N GLY A 229 -11.76 19.24 18.99
CA GLY A 229 -11.46 20.45 19.74
C GLY A 229 -10.17 20.38 20.56
N SER A 230 -9.39 19.30 20.42
CA SER A 230 -8.18 19.08 21.21
C SER A 230 -6.92 19.10 20.34
N LYS A 231 -5.78 19.07 21.04
CA LYS A 231 -4.46 18.91 20.44
C LYS A 231 -3.75 17.75 21.14
N GLU A 232 -2.93 17.03 20.40
CA GLU A 232 -2.14 15.92 20.95
C GLU A 232 -0.69 16.01 20.48
N TYR A 233 0.24 15.71 21.40
CA TYR A 233 1.67 15.68 21.11
C TYR A 233 2.13 14.25 20.81
N TYR A 234 2.87 14.10 19.73
CA TYR A 234 3.57 12.87 19.36
C TYR A 234 5.06 13.07 19.63
N TYR A 235 5.64 12.27 20.53
CA TYR A 235 7.06 12.33 20.84
C TYR A 235 7.89 11.75 19.68
N VAL A 236 8.86 12.53 19.21
CA VAL A 236 9.73 12.15 18.08
C VAL A 236 11.04 11.56 18.58
N GLY A 237 11.68 12.20 19.56
CA GLY A 237 12.98 11.78 20.08
C GLY A 237 13.81 12.94 20.62
N GLU A 238 14.96 12.61 21.21
CA GLU A 238 15.97 13.58 21.64
C GLU A 238 16.91 13.89 20.48
N ALA A 239 17.12 15.19 20.21
CA ALA A 239 17.99 15.65 19.14
C ALA A 239 19.02 16.65 19.66
N LYS A 240 20.25 16.54 19.16
CA LYS A 240 21.32 17.53 19.34
C LYS A 240 21.28 18.57 18.24
N VAL A 241 21.94 19.69 18.48
CA VAL A 241 22.14 20.71 17.45
C VAL A 241 22.84 20.08 16.24
N GLY A 242 22.20 20.15 15.07
CA GLY A 242 22.69 19.58 13.82
C GLY A 242 22.04 18.27 13.40
N ASP A 243 21.36 17.55 14.31
CA ASP A 243 20.58 16.36 13.99
C ASP A 243 19.39 16.72 13.08
N LYS A 244 18.92 15.74 12.30
CA LYS A 244 17.74 15.89 11.44
C LYS A 244 16.56 15.16 12.03
N ILE A 245 15.47 15.88 12.23
CA ILE A 245 14.16 15.34 12.57
C ILE A 245 13.41 15.07 11.27
N LEU A 246 12.86 13.87 11.11
CA LEU A 246 12.07 13.49 9.94
C LEU A 246 10.68 13.07 10.40
N TRP A 247 9.67 13.40 9.60
CA TRP A 247 8.30 12.95 9.84
C TRP A 247 7.60 12.57 8.55
N GLU A 248 6.69 11.62 8.69
CA GLU A 248 5.67 11.29 7.72
C GLU A 248 4.36 11.01 8.48
N PHE A 249 3.28 11.69 8.11
CA PHE A 249 1.97 11.38 8.67
C PHE A 249 0.84 11.59 7.66
N TYR A 250 -0.27 10.89 7.89
CA TYR A 250 -1.51 11.08 7.13
C TYR A 250 -2.71 10.98 8.06
N THR A 251 -3.86 11.49 7.62
CA THR A 251 -5.12 11.35 8.38
C THR A 251 -6.12 10.47 7.64
N GLU A 252 -7.01 9.80 8.36
CA GLU A 252 -8.06 9.00 7.71
C GLU A 252 -9.20 9.83 7.10
N SER A 253 -9.27 11.14 7.43
CA SER A 253 -10.27 12.08 6.91
C SER A 253 -10.00 13.54 7.30
N ASN A 254 -10.24 14.45 6.35
CA ASN A 254 -10.20 15.91 6.49
C ASN A 254 -8.83 16.46 6.94
N ASP A 255 -8.62 17.75 6.73
CA ASP A 255 -7.38 18.43 7.09
C ASP A 255 -7.03 18.45 8.59
N ILE A 256 -5.75 18.49 8.93
CA ILE A 256 -5.28 18.68 10.31
C ILE A 256 -4.22 19.77 10.36
N ALA A 257 -4.19 20.55 11.45
CA ALA A 257 -3.08 21.46 11.68
C ALA A 257 -1.94 20.73 12.41
N PHE A 258 -0.70 21.00 12.04
CA PHE A 258 0.45 20.46 12.74
C PHE A 258 1.59 21.47 12.92
N SER A 259 2.43 21.26 13.92
CA SER A 259 3.66 22.04 14.16
C SER A 259 4.69 21.22 14.92
N LEU A 260 5.97 21.59 14.80
CA LEU A 260 7.08 21.00 15.53
C LEU A 260 7.38 21.81 16.80
N TRP A 261 7.62 21.11 17.90
CA TRP A 261 7.92 21.67 19.22
C TRP A 261 9.16 21.01 19.81
N VAL A 262 9.85 21.74 20.68
CA VAL A 262 11.01 21.25 21.43
C VAL A 262 10.89 21.62 22.91
N GLU A 263 11.24 20.68 23.77
CA GLU A 263 11.54 20.90 25.18
C GLU A 263 13.08 20.98 25.32
N PRO A 264 13.67 22.17 25.53
CA PRO A 264 15.12 22.32 25.59
C PRO A 264 15.74 21.57 26.77
N LEU A 265 16.91 20.96 26.56
CA LEU A 265 17.70 20.39 27.65
C LEU A 265 18.13 21.52 28.61
N GLY A 266 17.63 21.51 29.86
CA GLY A 266 17.98 22.50 30.89
C GLY A 266 16.82 23.38 31.42
N GLY A 267 15.57 23.10 31.06
CA GLY A 267 14.40 23.65 31.76
C GLY A 267 14.33 23.16 33.21
N ASN A 268 13.84 23.98 34.15
CA ASN A 268 13.80 23.67 35.59
C ASN A 268 13.15 22.29 35.88
N HIS A 269 13.96 21.30 36.24
CA HIS A 269 13.50 20.00 36.74
C HIS A 269 13.26 20.06 38.26
N SER A 270 12.08 19.63 38.72
CA SER A 270 11.87 19.30 40.14
C SER A 270 12.29 17.84 40.38
N PRO A 271 13.02 17.49 41.46
CA PRO A 271 13.59 16.15 41.69
C PRO A 271 12.57 15.02 41.98
N LEU A 272 11.27 15.26 41.80
CA LEU A 272 10.19 14.32 42.10
C LEU A 272 9.72 13.47 40.90
N ASP A 273 10.12 13.81 39.66
CA ASP A 273 9.65 13.11 38.45
C ASP A 273 10.48 11.89 38.02
N GLU A 274 11.69 11.74 38.55
CA GLU A 274 12.59 10.61 38.24
C GLU A 274 12.01 9.27 38.73
N GLN A 275 11.25 9.29 39.83
CA GLN A 275 10.70 8.08 40.45
C GLN A 275 9.40 7.60 39.78
N ASN A 276 8.64 8.50 39.15
CA ASN A 276 7.47 8.15 38.34
C ASN A 276 7.85 7.69 36.92
N ARG A 277 8.90 8.27 36.32
CA ARG A 277 9.46 7.76 35.04
C ARG A 277 10.00 6.33 35.15
N ARG A 278 10.60 5.94 36.28
CA ARG A 278 11.13 4.57 36.50
C ARG A 278 10.09 3.52 36.90
N ARG A 279 8.90 3.90 37.38
CA ARG A 279 7.80 2.94 37.65
C ARG A 279 7.07 2.49 36.38
N SER A 280 7.08 3.30 35.32
CA SER A 280 6.52 2.93 34.00
C SER A 280 7.27 1.77 33.33
N VAL A 281 8.57 1.63 33.58
CA VAL A 281 9.40 0.56 32.99
C VAL A 281 9.22 -0.78 33.72
N LYS A 282 8.74 -0.81 34.97
CA LYS A 282 8.68 -2.03 35.80
C LYS A 282 7.31 -2.71 35.90
N ASN A 283 6.21 -2.08 35.51
CA ASN A 283 4.88 -2.72 35.48
C ASN A 283 4.59 -3.50 34.18
N ARG A 284 5.64 -3.91 33.46
CA ARG A 284 5.55 -4.83 32.31
C ARG A 284 5.30 -6.29 32.71
N GLY A 285 5.04 -6.58 33.98
CA GLY A 285 4.71 -7.92 34.44
C GLY A 285 3.77 -7.91 35.63
N GLN A 286 2.58 -8.50 35.43
CA GLN A 286 1.58 -8.97 36.40
C GLN A 286 0.30 -8.14 36.60
N SER A 287 -0.79 -8.91 36.59
CA SER A 287 -2.23 -8.61 36.75
C SER A 287 -2.88 -7.95 35.52
N GLY A 288 -3.98 -8.43 34.94
CA GLY A 288 -4.98 -9.39 35.39
C GLY A 288 -6.36 -8.75 35.34
N GLY A 289 -7.02 -8.77 34.17
CA GLY A 289 -8.45 -8.49 34.01
C GLY A 289 -8.85 -7.03 33.71
N GLY A 290 -9.60 -6.85 32.62
CA GLY A 290 -10.59 -5.78 32.44
C GLY A 290 -10.13 -4.48 31.73
N GLY A 291 -10.55 -4.31 30.47
CA GLY A 291 -10.75 -3.01 29.80
C GLY A 291 -9.49 -2.22 29.42
N ILE A 292 -9.04 -2.33 28.16
CA ILE A 292 -7.93 -1.51 27.63
C ILE A 292 -8.49 -0.19 27.11
N SER A 293 -8.32 0.87 27.91
CA SER A 293 -8.32 2.26 27.46
C SER A 293 -6.87 2.67 27.16
N THR A 294 -6.48 2.70 25.89
CA THR A 294 -5.17 3.21 25.45
C THR A 294 -5.32 4.59 24.81
N SER A 295 -5.59 5.60 25.64
CA SER A 295 -5.19 6.97 25.36
C SER A 295 -4.77 7.62 26.68
N PHE A 296 -3.46 7.69 26.93
CA PHE A 296 -2.93 8.64 27.91
C PHE A 296 -3.05 10.03 27.29
N SER A 297 -4.17 10.74 27.53
CA SER A 297 -4.28 12.15 27.16
C SER A 297 -3.28 12.97 27.98
N PHE A 298 -2.39 13.68 27.29
CA PHE A 298 -1.36 14.54 27.90
C PHE A 298 -1.95 15.65 28.78
N ASN A 299 -3.24 15.97 28.62
CA ASN A 299 -3.98 16.91 29.47
C ASN A 299 -4.00 16.51 30.96
N ASN A 300 -3.90 15.22 31.28
CA ASN A 300 -3.84 14.77 32.68
C ASN A 300 -2.47 15.02 33.34
N LEU A 301 -1.42 15.31 32.56
CA LEU A 301 -0.10 15.69 33.08
C LEU A 301 -0.05 17.17 33.50
N LEU A 302 -0.93 18.00 32.93
CA LEU A 302 -1.01 19.44 33.20
C LEU A 302 -2.10 19.81 34.22
N GLY A 303 -2.96 18.85 34.59
CA GLY A 303 -4.18 19.09 35.39
C GLY A 303 -4.04 18.93 36.92
N GLY A 304 -2.86 18.60 37.45
CA GLY A 304 -2.63 18.52 38.89
C GLY A 304 -2.12 19.84 39.44
N GLN A 305 -2.81 20.41 40.44
CA GLN A 305 -2.33 21.58 41.19
C GLN A 305 -0.88 21.35 41.68
N GLY A 306 0.06 22.11 41.11
CA GLY A 306 1.43 22.27 41.62
C GLY A 306 2.51 21.36 41.02
N ALA A 307 2.95 21.60 39.78
CA ALA A 307 4.26 21.17 39.26
C ALA A 307 4.62 21.98 37.99
N GLY A 308 5.92 22.21 37.75
CA GLY A 308 6.45 23.25 36.85
C GLY A 308 5.93 23.23 35.40
N LYS A 309 5.72 24.43 34.84
CA LYS A 309 5.49 24.61 33.40
C LYS A 309 6.65 23.98 32.62
N SER A 310 6.38 22.94 31.84
CA SER A 310 7.28 22.47 30.79
C SER A 310 7.58 23.62 29.81
N ASP A 311 8.85 23.98 29.61
CA ASP A 311 9.30 25.08 28.73
C ASP A 311 9.27 24.66 27.25
N LEU A 312 8.09 24.23 26.77
CA LEU A 312 7.88 23.82 25.39
C LEU A 312 7.95 25.05 24.46
N LYS A 313 8.86 25.01 23.49
CA LYS A 313 9.06 26.05 22.48
C LYS A 313 8.60 25.56 21.11
N GLN A 314 7.82 26.39 20.44
CA GLN A 314 7.38 26.12 19.08
C GLN A 314 8.51 26.39 18.09
N VAL A 315 8.77 25.44 17.20
CA VAL A 315 9.87 25.48 16.22
C VAL A 315 9.37 25.86 14.83
N THR A 316 8.25 25.28 14.40
CA THR A 316 7.60 25.61 13.11
C THR A 316 6.25 26.26 13.31
N GLN A 317 5.84 27.15 12.40
CA GLN A 317 4.50 27.71 12.43
C GLN A 317 3.45 26.60 12.20
N PRO A 318 2.24 26.71 12.79
CA PRO A 318 1.20 25.72 12.57
C PRO A 318 0.73 25.78 11.12
N THR A 319 0.82 24.66 10.42
CA THR A 319 0.37 24.53 9.03
C THR A 319 -0.82 23.60 8.99
N ARG A 320 -1.88 24.03 8.31
CA ARG A 320 -3.07 23.21 8.05
C ARG A 320 -2.86 22.45 6.75
N VAL A 321 -2.88 21.12 6.83
CA VAL A 321 -2.60 20.24 5.70
C VAL A 321 -3.76 19.30 5.45
N ASP A 322 -4.10 19.12 4.17
CA ASP A 322 -5.00 18.07 3.71
C ASP A 322 -4.17 16.86 3.28
N CYS A 323 -3.84 16.02 4.25
CA CYS A 323 -2.97 14.86 4.08
C CYS A 323 -3.73 13.53 4.16
N ASP A 324 -5.01 13.52 3.78
CA ASP A 324 -5.80 12.27 3.67
C ASP A 324 -5.46 11.47 2.40
N LEU A 325 -4.92 12.13 1.37
CA LEU A 325 -4.57 11.51 0.08
C LEU A 325 -3.08 11.24 -0.09
N VAL A 326 -2.28 12.22 0.34
CA VAL A 326 -0.83 12.24 0.22
C VAL A 326 -0.29 12.50 1.62
N PRO A 327 0.52 11.60 2.19
CA PRO A 327 1.13 11.83 3.49
C PRO A 327 1.95 13.11 3.48
N GLU A 328 1.81 13.89 4.55
CA GLU A 328 2.65 15.04 4.82
C GLU A 328 4.03 14.52 5.24
N LYS A 329 5.05 14.86 4.43
CA LYS A 329 6.44 14.48 4.67
C LYS A 329 7.25 15.74 4.91
N GLY A 330 8.14 15.70 5.89
CA GLY A 330 9.04 16.81 6.12
C GLY A 330 10.26 16.41 6.92
N ASN A 331 11.19 17.35 6.96
CA ASN A 331 12.36 17.25 7.82
C ASN A 331 12.73 18.61 8.39
N TRP A 332 13.44 18.60 9.51
CA TRP A 332 13.92 19.80 10.17
C TRP A 332 15.30 19.57 10.76
N LYS A 333 16.21 20.54 10.59
CA LYS A 333 17.53 20.49 11.23
C LYS A 333 17.43 21.09 12.63
N ALA A 334 17.66 20.30 13.66
CA ALA A 334 17.61 20.72 15.05
C ALA A 334 18.62 21.85 15.31
N SER A 335 18.11 23.01 15.75
CA SER A 335 18.90 24.17 16.17
C SER A 335 18.96 24.30 17.70
N ILE A 336 18.11 23.56 18.41
CA ILE A 336 18.00 23.52 19.87
C ILE A 336 18.19 22.06 20.29
N GLU A 337 19.06 21.81 21.25
CA GLU A 337 19.20 20.49 21.87
C GLU A 337 18.03 20.26 22.83
N GLY A 338 17.34 19.12 22.69
CA GLY A 338 16.15 18.83 23.50
C GLY A 338 15.30 17.69 22.99
N SER A 339 14.17 17.48 23.66
CA SER A 339 13.13 16.51 23.28
C SER A 339 12.16 17.13 22.28
N TYR A 340 11.99 16.52 21.11
CA TYR A 340 11.13 17.04 20.04
C TYR A 340 9.78 16.32 19.96
N TYR A 341 8.75 17.10 19.58
CA TYR A 341 7.37 16.64 19.49
C TYR A 341 6.68 17.21 18.25
N LEU A 342 5.84 16.42 17.58
CA LEU A 342 4.85 16.91 16.63
C LEU A 342 3.54 17.19 17.38
N LEU A 343 3.03 18.41 17.27
CA LEU A 343 1.72 18.77 17.79
C LEU A 343 0.70 18.65 16.66
N PHE A 344 -0.30 17.78 16.83
CA PHE A 344 -1.47 17.69 15.96
C PHE A 344 -2.64 18.44 16.58
N ASP A 345 -3.23 19.37 15.83
CA ASP A 345 -4.28 20.28 16.28
C ASP A 345 -5.59 20.03 15.52
N ASN A 346 -6.57 19.49 16.23
CA ASN A 346 -7.92 19.21 15.74
C ASN A 346 -8.96 20.21 16.29
N SER A 347 -8.53 21.43 16.65
CA SER A 347 -9.41 22.47 17.19
C SER A 347 -10.49 22.94 16.21
N TYR A 348 -10.32 22.65 14.92
CA TYR A 348 -11.18 23.11 13.82
C TYR A 348 -12.28 22.12 13.45
N SER A 349 -12.24 20.87 13.93
CA SER A 349 -13.30 19.89 13.65
C SER A 349 -14.46 20.03 14.62
N TRP A 350 -15.67 20.17 14.08
CA TRP A 350 -16.88 20.35 14.89
C TRP A 350 -17.60 19.05 15.25
N THR A 351 -17.23 17.91 14.67
CA THR A 351 -18.04 16.68 14.80
C THR A 351 -17.25 15.41 15.09
N ARG A 352 -15.93 15.35 14.85
CA ARG A 352 -15.18 14.08 14.85
C ARG A 352 -13.79 14.17 15.45
N THR A 353 -13.39 13.10 16.16
CA THR A 353 -11.99 12.77 16.49
C THR A 353 -11.24 12.45 15.20
N LYS A 354 -10.00 12.93 15.08
CA LYS A 354 -9.11 12.60 13.96
C LYS A 354 -8.20 11.44 14.33
N ARG A 355 -8.06 10.50 13.41
CA ARG A 355 -7.10 9.41 13.46
C ARG A 355 -5.91 9.80 12.60
N VAL A 356 -4.79 10.13 13.22
CA VAL A 356 -3.53 10.49 12.55
C VAL A 356 -2.60 9.30 12.61
N TRP A 357 -2.10 8.83 11.48
CA TRP A 357 -1.06 7.80 11.43
C TRP A 357 0.27 8.50 11.23
N CYS A 358 1.17 8.40 12.20
CA CYS A 358 2.41 9.17 12.25
C CYS A 358 3.62 8.26 12.44
N LYS A 359 4.68 8.52 11.70
CA LYS A 359 6.02 7.99 11.91
C LYS A 359 6.99 9.18 11.92
N ALA A 360 7.85 9.27 12.91
CA ALA A 360 8.88 10.31 12.99
C ALA A 360 10.09 9.81 13.77
N ASP A 361 11.29 10.27 13.38
CA ASP A 361 12.54 9.88 14.02
C ASP A 361 13.62 10.98 13.91
N VAL A 362 14.67 10.87 14.72
CA VAL A 362 15.85 11.74 14.74
C VAL A 362 17.06 10.99 14.17
N THR A 363 17.63 11.53 13.09
CA THR A 363 18.84 10.99 12.46
C THR A 363 20.05 11.87 12.74
N ARG A 364 21.20 11.25 13.04
CA ARG A 364 22.45 11.94 13.38
C ARG A 364 23.40 11.96 12.17
N PRO A 365 24.05 13.09 11.86
CA PRO A 365 25.10 13.12 10.85
C PRO A 365 26.35 12.35 11.34
N PRO A 366 27.07 11.63 10.45
CA PRO A 366 28.26 10.88 10.84
C PRO A 366 29.39 11.82 11.31
N THR A 367 29.95 11.55 12.50
CA THR A 367 31.09 12.30 13.08
C THR A 367 32.42 11.89 12.43
N SER A 368 33.20 12.88 11.98
CA SER A 368 34.54 12.69 11.43
C SER A 368 35.63 12.72 12.52
N THR A 369 36.24 11.58 12.86
CA THR A 369 37.69 11.42 13.17
C THR A 369 38.07 9.98 13.53
N GLN A 370 38.72 9.27 12.59
CA GLN A 370 39.99 8.52 12.75
C GLN A 370 40.43 8.01 11.35
N SER A 371 41.61 8.42 10.89
CA SER A 371 42.29 7.88 9.69
C SER A 371 42.91 6.51 10.03
N ALA A 372 43.20 5.57 9.14
CA ALA A 372 43.15 5.49 7.69
C ALA A 372 42.91 4.01 7.32
N ASN A 373 42.04 3.76 6.35
CA ASN A 373 42.29 2.76 5.33
C ASN A 373 41.68 3.32 4.05
N ALA A 374 42.55 3.88 3.22
CA ALA A 374 42.21 4.33 1.89
C ALA A 374 41.78 3.12 1.07
N ASN A 375 40.48 3.03 0.80
CA ASN A 375 39.84 2.56 -0.43
C ASN A 375 38.34 2.47 -0.18
N ASN A 376 37.64 3.62 -0.24
CA ASN A 376 36.23 3.73 -0.66
C ASN A 376 35.71 5.17 -0.47
N SER A 377 36.31 6.14 -1.17
CA SER A 377 35.77 7.50 -1.22
C SER A 377 35.77 8.09 -2.64
N LEU A 378 35.72 7.24 -3.67
CA LEU A 378 35.60 7.67 -5.07
C LEU A 378 34.35 7.09 -5.76
N LEU A 379 33.45 6.44 -5.02
CA LEU A 379 32.30 5.74 -5.59
C LEU A 379 30.93 6.30 -5.16
N GLU A 380 30.86 7.26 -4.24
CA GLU A 380 29.57 7.83 -3.79
C GLU A 380 29.34 9.30 -4.20
N GLU A 381 30.39 10.06 -4.57
CA GLU A 381 30.26 11.41 -5.14
C GLU A 381 30.13 11.42 -6.66
N ALA A 382 30.47 10.32 -7.34
CA ALA A 382 30.23 10.15 -8.77
C ALA A 382 28.74 9.86 -9.05
N ASP A 383 28.08 9.11 -8.16
CA ASP A 383 26.72 8.59 -8.39
C ASP A 383 25.62 9.63 -8.14
N LYS A 384 25.84 10.62 -7.25
CA LYS A 384 24.87 11.71 -7.04
C LYS A 384 24.96 12.80 -8.09
N ASN A 385 26.16 13.12 -8.58
CA ASN A 385 26.33 14.11 -9.64
C ASN A 385 25.92 13.55 -11.02
N GLU A 386 26.09 12.25 -11.29
CA GLU A 386 25.55 11.61 -12.51
C GLU A 386 24.02 11.48 -12.47
N VAL A 387 23.42 11.23 -11.31
CA VAL A 387 21.95 11.13 -11.17
C VAL A 387 21.28 12.50 -11.20
N GLU A 388 21.89 13.54 -10.62
CA GLU A 388 21.34 14.90 -10.62
C GLU A 388 21.59 15.64 -11.95
N ALA A 389 22.73 15.38 -12.63
CA ALA A 389 22.94 15.80 -14.01
C ALA A 389 22.02 15.04 -14.98
N GLY A 390 21.82 13.73 -14.79
CA GLY A 390 20.92 12.90 -15.59
C GLY A 390 19.44 13.26 -15.44
N LEU A 391 18.98 13.66 -14.24
CA LEU A 391 17.62 14.16 -14.06
C LEU A 391 17.45 15.58 -14.65
N SER A 392 18.46 16.44 -14.60
CA SER A 392 18.41 17.77 -15.21
C SER A 392 18.40 17.69 -16.74
N GLU A 393 19.17 16.79 -17.35
CA GLU A 393 19.18 16.53 -18.80
C GLU A 393 17.84 15.92 -19.28
N VAL A 394 17.23 15.04 -18.47
CA VAL A 394 15.89 14.47 -18.73
C VAL A 394 14.77 15.52 -18.57
N MET A 395 14.94 16.51 -17.69
CA MET A 395 13.98 17.60 -17.51
C MET A 395 14.12 18.71 -18.57
N GLU A 396 15.31 18.94 -19.14
CA GLU A 396 15.50 19.82 -20.28
C GLU A 396 15.07 19.19 -21.62
N ALA A 397 15.09 17.85 -21.74
CA ALA A 397 14.64 17.12 -22.92
C ALA A 397 13.10 17.10 -23.14
N VAL A 398 12.30 17.70 -22.25
CA VAL A 398 10.83 17.82 -22.40
C VAL A 398 10.39 19.22 -22.90
N ARG A 399 11.32 20.03 -23.42
CA ARG A 399 10.94 21.11 -24.34
C ARG A 399 10.80 20.57 -25.77
N ALA A 400 9.53 20.31 -26.11
CA ALA A 400 8.95 20.10 -27.44
C ALA A 400 9.91 19.99 -28.64
N PRO A 401 9.94 18.82 -29.31
CA PRO A 401 10.26 18.73 -30.72
C PRO A 401 8.98 18.77 -31.57
N ASP A 402 8.99 19.65 -32.55
CA ASP A 402 8.04 19.74 -33.65
C ASP A 402 7.89 18.37 -34.36
N TYR A 403 6.67 17.86 -34.47
CA TYR A 403 6.34 16.54 -35.03
C TYR A 403 6.28 16.54 -36.57
N ALA A 404 7.28 17.15 -37.19
CA ALA A 404 7.37 17.28 -38.65
C ALA A 404 8.48 16.41 -39.26
N SER A 405 8.64 15.15 -38.84
CA SER A 405 9.29 14.12 -39.68
C SER A 405 9.22 12.73 -39.05
N LEU A 406 8.57 11.81 -39.77
CA LEU A 406 8.51 10.36 -39.54
C LEU A 406 9.89 9.67 -39.50
N SER A 407 10.06 8.63 -38.66
CA SER A 407 10.20 7.21 -39.11
C SER A 407 10.54 6.25 -37.94
N THR A 408 9.93 5.06 -37.92
CA THR A 408 10.29 3.85 -37.14
C THR A 408 11.44 3.09 -37.83
N PRO A 409 12.09 2.01 -37.29
CA PRO A 409 12.12 1.35 -35.96
C PRO A 409 13.58 1.22 -35.40
N ASP A 410 13.86 0.86 -34.14
CA ASP A 410 14.07 -0.49 -33.60
C ASP A 410 14.41 -0.35 -32.09
N VAL A 411 13.84 -1.18 -31.21
CA VAL A 411 14.25 -1.24 -29.79
C VAL A 411 14.89 -2.58 -29.50
N ASP A 412 16.14 -2.54 -29.05
CA ASP A 412 17.02 -3.67 -28.76
C ASP A 412 16.53 -4.47 -27.53
N ILE A 413 16.17 -5.74 -27.78
CA ILE A 413 15.65 -6.72 -26.81
C ILE A 413 16.75 -7.22 -25.84
N SER A 414 18.02 -6.92 -26.12
CA SER A 414 19.17 -7.43 -25.36
C SER A 414 19.24 -6.91 -23.91
N ALA A 415 18.68 -5.72 -23.64
CA ALA A 415 18.66 -5.13 -22.29
C ALA A 415 17.69 -5.87 -21.34
N LEU A 416 16.56 -6.36 -21.84
CA LEU A 416 15.56 -7.04 -21.03
C LEU A 416 16.00 -8.45 -20.61
N VAL A 417 16.67 -9.17 -21.51
CA VAL A 417 17.21 -10.52 -21.25
C VAL A 417 18.33 -10.48 -20.20
N MET A 418 19.15 -9.41 -20.20
CA MET A 418 20.22 -9.21 -19.20
C MET A 418 19.69 -8.91 -17.78
N ILE A 419 18.52 -8.26 -17.68
CA ILE A 419 17.86 -7.99 -16.39
C ILE A 419 17.24 -9.27 -15.81
N LEU A 420 16.64 -10.11 -16.65
CA LEU A 420 16.07 -11.40 -16.24
C LEU A 420 17.14 -12.44 -15.88
N ALA A 421 18.29 -12.45 -16.57
CA ALA A 421 19.39 -13.36 -16.27
C ALA A 421 20.11 -13.06 -14.94
N LYS A 422 20.12 -11.78 -14.50
CA LYS A 422 20.76 -11.36 -13.23
C LYS A 422 19.90 -11.61 -11.98
N THR A 423 18.58 -11.76 -12.13
CA THR A 423 17.65 -11.91 -11.01
C THR A 423 17.37 -13.38 -10.65
N LEU A 424 17.56 -14.33 -11.58
CA LEU A 424 17.35 -15.77 -11.34
C LEU A 424 18.32 -16.46 -10.33
N PRO A 425 19.63 -16.12 -10.23
CA PRO A 425 20.55 -16.78 -9.30
C PRO A 425 20.32 -16.41 -7.82
N LEU A 426 19.66 -15.29 -7.56
CA LEU A 426 19.38 -14.80 -6.20
C LEU A 426 18.23 -15.57 -5.54
N VAL A 427 17.27 -16.07 -6.33
CA VAL A 427 16.14 -16.88 -5.83
C VAL A 427 16.58 -18.29 -5.45
N ARG A 428 17.53 -18.89 -6.19
CA ARG A 428 18.05 -20.25 -5.89
C ARG A 428 18.93 -20.34 -4.64
N ARG A 429 19.44 -19.20 -4.12
CA ARG A 429 20.34 -19.20 -2.95
C ARG A 429 19.61 -19.17 -1.59
N ARG A 430 18.29 -18.93 -1.57
CA ARG A 430 17.46 -18.87 -0.34
C ARG A 430 16.74 -20.18 0.04
N LEU A 431 16.86 -21.25 -0.74
CA LEU A 431 16.29 -22.55 -0.44
C LEU A 431 17.39 -23.63 -0.34
N ARG A 432 18.14 -23.63 0.77
CA ARG A 432 18.89 -24.82 1.24
C ARG A 432 18.56 -25.06 2.71
N PRO A 433 18.14 -26.28 3.11
CA PRO A 433 18.00 -26.63 4.52
C PRO A 433 19.38 -26.78 5.17
N GLN A 434 19.57 -26.26 6.38
CA GLN A 434 20.73 -26.55 7.23
C GLN A 434 20.40 -27.65 8.25
N SER A 435 21.18 -28.73 8.25
CA SER A 435 21.61 -29.61 9.36
C SER A 435 22.04 -30.97 8.75
N SER A 436 23.05 -31.72 9.19
CA SER A 436 24.00 -31.64 10.30
C SER A 436 25.07 -32.76 10.18
N LEU A 437 26.30 -32.42 10.60
CA LEU A 437 27.33 -33.25 11.27
C LEU A 437 28.23 -34.27 10.50
N PRO A 438 29.48 -34.49 11.01
CA PRO A 438 30.61 -35.00 10.24
C PRO A 438 30.89 -36.50 10.48
N LEU A 439 31.35 -37.21 9.45
CA LEU A 439 31.88 -38.56 9.56
C LEU A 439 33.40 -38.50 9.76
N GLN A 440 33.83 -38.93 10.95
CA GLN A 440 35.22 -39.25 11.27
C GLN A 440 35.73 -40.39 10.39
N ALA A 441 36.95 -40.24 9.90
CA ALA A 441 37.73 -41.30 9.27
C ALA A 441 38.18 -42.33 10.31
N THR A 442 38.08 -43.62 9.99
CA THR A 442 38.89 -44.67 10.61
C THR A 442 39.34 -45.65 9.53
N MET A 443 40.62 -46.02 9.61
CA MET A 443 41.41 -46.72 8.60
C MET A 443 41.05 -48.21 8.45
N MET A 444 41.18 -48.69 7.20
CA MET A 444 41.62 -50.01 6.72
C MET A 444 41.54 -51.23 7.66
N LYS A 445 40.63 -52.17 7.36
CA LYS A 445 40.91 -53.48 6.73
C LYS A 445 39.62 -54.26 6.51
#